data_AF-A0A9E3FTP2-F1
#
_entry.id   AF-A0A9E3FTP2-F1
#
_cell.length_a   1.000
_cell.length_b   1.000
_cell.length_c   1.000
_cell.angle_alpha   90.00
_cell.angle_beta   90.00
_cell.angle_gamma   90.00
#
_symmetry.space_group_name_H-M   'P 1'
#
loop_
_entity.id
_entity.type
_entity.pdbx_description
1 polymer ?
#
loop_
_entity_poly.entity_id
_entity_poly.type
_entity_poly.pdbx_seq_one_letter_code
_entity_poly.pdbx_strand_id
1 'polypeptide(L)' 'MKLKPGDVVMLKSGGQPLTVAEVGDDAVECLWMGADGDLFRETLPLAVLERVDIDPLDEEDEELEEDEEEEEEDKVA' A
#
# COMPACT_ATOMS: atom_id res chain seq x y z
N MET A 1 1.68 1.60 9.78
CA MET A 1 0.23 1.84 9.53
C MET A 1 -0.55 0.54 9.72
N LYS A 2 -1.84 0.60 10.11
CA LYS A 2 -2.71 -0.58 10.23
C LYS A 2 -3.60 -0.69 8.99
N LEU A 3 -3.50 -1.80 8.25
CA LEU A 3 -4.31 -2.05 7.06
C LEU A 3 -5.76 -2.41 7.44
N LYS A 4 -6.70 -2.11 6.53
CA LYS A 4 -8.09 -2.58 6.58
C LYS A 4 -8.54 -3.15 5.23
N PRO A 5 -9.57 -4.01 5.20
CA PRO A 5 -10.22 -4.41 3.96
C PRO A 5 -10.60 -3.19 3.11
N GLY A 6 -10.30 -3.28 1.82
CA GLY A 6 -10.49 -2.20 0.83
C GLY A 6 -9.33 -1.22 0.69
N ASP A 7 -8.33 -1.23 1.58
CA ASP A 7 -7.09 -0.49 1.31
C ASP A 7 -6.37 -1.07 0.08
N VAL A 8 -5.68 -0.21 -0.65
CA VAL A 8 -4.80 -0.60 -1.75
C VAL A 8 -3.36 -0.66 -1.24
N VAL A 9 -2.67 -1.73 -1.61
CA VAL A 9 -1.30 -2.00 -1.18
C VAL A 9 -0.45 -2.42 -2.38
N MET A 10 0.86 -2.26 -2.25
CA MET A 10 1.84 -2.79 -3.19
C MET A 10 2.88 -3.63 -2.44
N LEU A 11 3.55 -4.53 -3.15
CA LEU A 11 4.78 -5.12 -2.62
C LEU A 11 5.85 -4.04 -2.54
N LYS A 12 6.64 -4.02 -1.47
CA LYS A 12 7.79 -3.10 -1.32
C LYS A 12 8.87 -3.22 -2.40
N SER A 13 8.83 -4.30 -3.19
CA SER A 13 9.66 -4.48 -4.38
C SER A 13 9.09 -3.78 -5.63
N GLY A 14 7.96 -3.08 -5.49
CA GLY A 14 7.11 -2.59 -6.58
C GLY A 14 6.18 -3.68 -7.15
N GLY A 15 5.45 -3.33 -8.21
CA GLY A 15 4.59 -4.26 -8.95
C GLY A 15 3.22 -3.66 -9.25
N GLN A 16 2.23 -4.54 -9.43
CA GLN A 16 0.83 -4.11 -9.58
C GLN A 16 0.19 -3.88 -8.21
N PRO A 17 -0.71 -2.90 -8.09
CA PRO A 17 -1.45 -2.68 -6.86
C PRO A 17 -2.41 -3.83 -6.57
N LEU A 18 -2.58 -4.13 -5.28
CA LEU A 18 -3.41 -5.20 -4.75
C LEU A 18 -4.45 -4.60 -3.80
N THR A 19 -5.65 -5.18 -3.78
CA THR A 19 -6.71 -4.81 -2.83
C THR A 19 -6.68 -5.73 -1.61
N VAL A 20 -6.67 -5.15 -0.41
CA VAL A 20 -6.78 -5.92 0.83
C VAL A 20 -8.19 -6.50 0.97
N ALA A 21 -8.30 -7.83 0.99
CA ALA A 21 -9.54 -8.56 1.21
C ALA A 21 -9.79 -8.84 2.70
N GLU A 22 -8.74 -9.26 3.42
CA GLU A 22 -8.79 -9.60 4.84
C GLU A 22 -7.43 -9.32 5.51
N VAL A 23 -7.45 -8.93 6.78
CA VAL A 23 -6.25 -8.64 7.58
C VAL A 23 -6.18 -9.62 8.74
N GLY A 24 -5.15 -10.47 8.75
CA GLY A 24 -4.78 -11.32 9.89
C GLY A 24 -3.70 -10.68 10.75
N ASP A 25 -3.09 -11.48 11.63
CA ASP A 25 -2.08 -10.99 12.58
C ASP A 25 -0.77 -10.59 11.88
N ASP A 26 -0.18 -11.49 11.09
CA ASP A 26 1.11 -11.28 10.39
C ASP A 26 1.00 -11.39 8.85
N ALA A 27 -0.20 -11.63 8.34
CA ALA A 27 -0.46 -11.84 6.93
C ALA A 27 -1.76 -11.19 6.49
N VAL A 28 -1.81 -10.83 5.22
CA VAL A 28 -2.92 -10.10 4.60
C VAL A 28 -3.33 -10.86 3.37
N GLU A 29 -4.63 -11.07 3.20
CA GLU A 29 -5.15 -11.65 1.99
C GLU A 29 -5.46 -10.55 0.98
N CYS A 30 -4.87 -10.65 -0.20
CA CYS A 30 -4.92 -9.65 -1.25
C CYS A 30 -5.61 -10.20 -2.51
N LEU A 31 -6.24 -9.31 -3.26
CA LEU A 31 -6.90 -9.55 -4.54
C LEU A 31 -6.34 -8.63 -5.61
N TRP A 32 -6.17 -9.13 -6.83
CA TRP A 32 -5.84 -8.29 -7.99
C TRP A 32 -6.28 -8.94 -9.29
N MET A 33 -6.42 -8.12 -10.33
CA MET A 33 -6.71 -8.57 -11.68
C MET A 33 -5.38 -8.79 -12.41
N GLY A 34 -5.15 -9.98 -12.95
CA GLY A 34 -4.03 -10.22 -13.84
C GLY A 34 -4.21 -9.51 -15.19
N ALA A 35 -3.13 -9.43 -15.97
CA ALA A 35 -3.14 -8.76 -17.28
C ALA A 35 -4.18 -9.33 -18.26
N ASP A 36 -4.47 -10.63 -18.16
CA ASP A 36 -5.45 -11.32 -19.00
C ASP A 36 -6.90 -11.22 -18.47
N GLY A 37 -7.12 -10.51 -17.35
CA GLY A 37 -8.43 -10.33 -16.73
C GLY A 37 -8.81 -11.42 -15.72
N ASP A 38 -7.89 -12.33 -15.40
CA ASP A 38 -8.10 -13.33 -14.35
C ASP A 38 -8.03 -12.71 -12.95
N LEU A 39 -8.94 -13.09 -12.07
CA LEU A 39 -8.91 -12.67 -10.67
C LEU A 39 -7.98 -13.57 -9.87
N PHE A 40 -6.94 -12.98 -9.27
CA PHE A 40 -6.01 -13.66 -8.38
C PHE A 40 -6.30 -13.31 -6.91
N ARG A 41 -6.00 -14.26 -6.04
CA ARG A 41 -6.09 -14.12 -4.58
C ARG A 41 -4.89 -14.79 -3.93
N GLU A 42 -4.18 -14.08 -3.06
CA GLU A 42 -3.01 -14.61 -2.37
C GLU A 42 -2.85 -14.02 -0.97
N THR A 43 -2.36 -14.83 -0.04
CA THR A 43 -2.01 -14.39 1.31
C THR A 43 -0.54 -14.01 1.37
N LEU A 44 -0.26 -12.73 1.62
CA LEU A 44 1.08 -12.17 1.63
C LEU A 44 1.46 -11.73 3.05
N PRO A 45 2.74 -11.86 3.46
CA PRO A 45 3.19 -11.34 4.75
C PRO A 45 2.99 -9.83 4.85
N LEU A 46 2.53 -9.34 6.01
CA LEU A 46 2.36 -7.90 6.24
C LEU A 46 3.68 -7.13 6.03
N ALA A 47 4.81 -7.76 6.37
CA ALA A 47 6.14 -7.17 6.28
C ALA A 47 6.56 -6.76 4.85
N VAL A 48 5.98 -7.39 3.81
CA VAL A 48 6.34 -7.12 2.40
C VAL A 48 5.41 -6.13 1.72
N LEU A 49 4.38 -5.65 2.41
CA LEU A 49 3.36 -4.75 1.86
C LEU A 49 3.58 -3.31 2.33
N GLU A 50 3.26 -2.38 1.46
CA GLU A 50 3.10 -0.96 1.76
C GLU A 50 1.74 -0.47 1.25
N ARG A 51 1.13 0.47 1.98
CA ARG A 51 -0.14 1.08 1.56
C ARG A 51 0.17 2.12 0.50
N VAL A 52 -0.61 2.12 -0.58
CA VAL A 52 -0.53 3.13 -1.64
C VAL A 52 -1.87 3.81 -1.77
N ASP A 53 -1.87 5.14 -1.84
CA ASP A 53 -3.07 5.91 -2.15
C ASP A 53 -3.08 6.14 -3.66
N ILE A 54 -3.97 5.43 -4.35
CA ILE A 54 -4.17 5.58 -5.79
C ILE A 54 -5.40 6.45 -5.97
N ASP A 55 -5.24 7.63 -6.54
CA ASP A 55 -6.38 8.43 -6.97
C ASP A 55 -6.88 7.88 -8.32
N PRO A 56 -8.09 7.28 -8.38
CA PRO A 56 -8.63 6.75 -9.63
C PRO A 56 -8.98 7.84 -10.65
N LEU A 57 -8.90 9.12 -10.27
CA LEU A 57 -9.11 10.27 -11.16
C LEU A 57 -7.80 10.88 -11.67
N ASP A 58 -6.66 10.43 -11.14
CA ASP A 58 -5.33 10.90 -11.51
C ASP A 58 -4.68 9.87 -12.44
N GLU A 59 -5.07 9.90 -13.71
CA GLU A 59 -4.48 9.07 -14.78
C GLU A 59 -3.09 9.61 -15.23
N GLU A 60 -2.47 10.51 -14.47
CA GLU A 60 -1.14 11.06 -14.74
C GLU A 60 -0.20 10.65 -13.60
N ASP A 61 0.78 9.81 -13.97
CA ASP A 61 1.85 9.22 -13.17
C ASP A 61 2.66 10.31 -12.41
N GLU A 62 2.21 10.73 -11.21
CA GLU A 62 2.92 11.72 -10.37
C GLU A 62 3.67 11.04 -9.20
N GLU A 63 4.98 11.29 -9.18
CA GLU A 63 6.00 10.74 -8.28
C GLU A 63 5.61 10.87 -6.79
N LEU A 64 5.78 9.78 -6.04
CA LEU A 64 5.64 9.72 -4.58
C LEU A 64 6.64 10.66 -3.90
N GLU A 65 6.23 11.86 -3.49
CA GLU A 65 6.94 12.66 -2.48
C GLU A 65 6.49 12.22 -1.07
N GLU A 66 7.26 11.31 -0.46
CA GLU A 66 7.26 11.12 0.99
C GLU A 66 8.02 12.30 1.63
N ASP A 67 7.31 13.36 2.03
CA ASP A 67 7.88 14.38 2.91
C ASP A 67 7.61 13.98 4.38
N GLU A 68 8.63 13.39 5.00
CA GLU A 68 8.65 13.02 6.41
C GLU A 68 8.65 14.30 7.29
N GLU A 69 7.58 14.52 8.03
CA GLU A 69 7.54 15.50 9.13
C GLU A 69 8.53 15.08 10.24
N GLU A 70 9.68 15.74 10.35
CA GLU A 70 10.48 15.77 11.59
C GLU A 70 10.32 17.11 12.32
N GLU A 71 9.43 17.12 13.33
CA GLU A 71 9.49 18.06 14.45
C GLU A 71 10.61 17.63 15.41
N GLU A 72 11.60 18.49 15.70
CA GLU A 72 12.35 18.46 16.97
C GLU A 72 12.71 19.90 17.41
N GLU A 73 12.30 20.25 18.63
CA GLU A 73 12.59 21.48 19.37
C GLU A 73 14.09 21.68 19.66
N ASP A 74 14.60 22.92 19.64
CA ASP A 74 15.72 23.29 20.52
C ASP A 74 15.50 24.66 21.18
N LYS A 75 15.46 24.63 22.51
CA LYS A 75 15.36 25.80 23.41
C LYS A 75 16.72 26.50 23.47
N VAL A 76 16.77 27.80 23.18
CA VAL A 76 17.89 28.63 23.66
C VAL A 76 17.42 30.00 24.16
N ALA A 77 17.50 30.12 25.49
CA ALA A 77 17.80 31.26 26.37
C ALA A 77 17.18 32.65 26.12
#